data_AF-A0A2E5VBH8-F1
#
_entry.id   AF-A0A2E5VBH8-F1
#
_cell.length_a   1.000
_cell.length_b   1.000
_cell.length_c   1.000
_cell.angle_alpha   90.00
_cell.angle_beta   90.00
_cell.angle_gamma   90.00
#
_symmetry.space_group_name_H-M   'P 1'
#
loop_
_entity.id
_entity.type
_entity.pdbx_description
1 polymer ?
#
loop_
_entity_poly.entity_id
_entity_poly.type
_entity_poly.pdbx_seq_one_letter_code
_entity_poly.pdbx_strand_id
1 'polypeptide(L)' 'MKVGDLVKMKDNPHTPAYPKGMGIVTQDPRESEHDSAVYVTWFSSGEERPANVMFLEAISESR' A
#
# COMPACT_ATOMS: atom_id res chain seq x y z
N MET A 1 7.57 3.92 -4.32
CA MET A 1 7.21 3.20 -3.08
C MET A 1 8.03 1.92 -3.05
N LYS A 2 8.57 1.56 -1.89
CA LYS A 2 9.51 0.44 -1.71
C LYS A 2 9.10 -0.36 -0.46
N VAL A 3 9.60 -1.60 -0.35
CA VAL A 3 9.46 -2.41 0.86
C VAL A 3 9.97 -1.63 2.08
N GLY A 4 9.18 -1.61 3.14
CA GLY A 4 9.44 -0.86 4.36
C GLY A 4 8.84 0.55 4.39
N ASP A 5 8.35 1.09 3.26
CA ASP A 5 7.66 2.38 3.27
C ASP A 5 6.37 2.29 4.09
N LEU A 6 6.19 3.24 5.01
CA LEU A 6 4.90 3.48 5.65
C LEU A 6 3.99 4.19 4.65
N VAL A 7 2.77 3.68 4.50
CA VAL A 7 1.82 4.18 3.52
C VAL A 7 0.45 4.39 4.15
N LYS A 8 -0.35 5.27 3.56
CA LYS A 8 -1.79 5.35 3.81
C LYS A 8 -2.55 5.27 2.49
N MET A 9 -3.77 4.76 2.58
CA MET A 9 -4.72 4.82 1.48
C MET A 9 -5.16 6.27 1.24
N LYS A 10 -5.05 6.75 0.00
CA LYS A 10 -5.59 8.05 -0.41
C LYS A 10 -7.10 8.04 -0.31
N ASP A 11 -7.66 9.20 0.02
CA ASP A 11 -9.10 9.40 -0.13
C ASP A 11 -9.44 9.47 -1.63
N ASN A 12 -10.03 8.40 -2.16
CA ASN A 12 -10.33 8.25 -3.58
C ASN A 12 -11.64 7.46 -3.77
N PRO A 13 -12.54 7.90 -4.65
CA PRO A 13 -13.84 7.24 -4.86
C PRO A 13 -13.73 5.79 -5.38
N HIS A 14 -12.58 5.39 -5.92
CA HIS A 14 -12.32 4.03 -6.42
C HIS A 14 -11.63 3.12 -5.38
N THR A 15 -11.40 3.60 -4.15
CA THR A 15 -10.77 2.80 -3.08
C THR A 15 -11.68 2.32 -1.93
N PRO A 16 -13.03 2.19 -2.09
CA PRO A 16 -13.88 1.79 -0.96
C PRO A 16 -13.65 0.34 -0.52
N ALA A 17 -13.13 -0.52 -1.41
CA ALA A 17 -12.81 -1.91 -1.11
C ALA A 17 -11.45 -2.10 -0.42
N TYR A 18 -10.64 -1.04 -0.32
CA TYR A 18 -9.33 -1.11 0.32
C TYR A 18 -9.41 -0.78 1.81
N PRO A 19 -8.57 -1.41 2.65
CA PRO A 19 -8.46 -1.03 4.04
C PRO A 19 -8.15 0.46 4.18
N LYS A 20 -8.92 1.15 5.03
CA LYS A 20 -8.66 2.54 5.39
C LYS A 20 -7.61 2.55 6.51
N GLY A 21 -6.70 3.52 6.44
CA GLY A 21 -5.66 3.73 7.46
C GLY A 21 -4.25 3.54 6.93
N MET A 22 -3.35 3.21 7.84
CA MET A 22 -1.91 3.05 7.57
C MET A 22 -1.55 1.58 7.38
N GLY A 23 -0.51 1.36 6.59
CA GLY A 23 0.13 0.06 6.43
C GLY A 23 1.61 0.21 6.11
N ILE A 24 2.28 -0.93 5.97
CA ILE A 24 3.68 -1.02 5.55
C ILE A 24 3.78 -1.87 4.28
N VAL A 25 4.60 -1.42 3.33
CA VAL A 25 4.86 -2.19 2.12
C VAL A 25 5.74 -3.39 2.46
N THR A 26 5.29 -4.60 2.09
CA THR A 26 6.00 -5.86 2.34
C THR A 26 6.59 -6.46 1.05
N GLN A 27 6.08 -6.08 -0.12
CA GLN A 27 6.59 -6.57 -1.41
C GLN A 27 6.57 -5.49 -2.52
N ASP A 28 7.58 -5.48 -3.40
CA ASP A 28 7.77 -4.53 -4.51
C ASP A 28 6.87 -4.89 -5.72
N PRO A 29 6.39 -3.91 -6.50
CA PRO A 29 5.59 -4.16 -7.68
C PRO A 29 6.28 -4.97 -8.77
N ARG A 30 7.63 -5.02 -8.80
CA ARG A 30 8.38 -5.88 -9.74
C ARG A 30 8.25 -7.37 -9.45
N GLU A 31 7.76 -7.73 -8.27
CA GLU A 31 7.51 -9.12 -7.86
C GLU A 31 6.01 -9.45 -7.83
N SER A 32 5.15 -8.46 -8.12
CA SER A 32 3.70 -8.61 -8.11
C SER A 32 3.21 -9.04 -9.49
N GLU A 33 2.19 -9.91 -9.54
CA GLU A 33 1.50 -10.31 -10.78
C GLU A 33 0.75 -9.13 -11.43
N HIS A 34 0.56 -8.04 -10.70
CA HIS A 34 -0.14 -6.84 -11.16
C HIS A 34 0.84 -5.68 -11.32
N ASP A 35 1.05 -5.26 -12.57
CA ASP A 35 1.82 -4.05 -12.89
C ASP A 35 1.29 -2.87 -12.05
N SER A 36 2.19 -2.27 -11.27
CA SER A 36 1.91 -1.13 -10.37
C SER A 36 1.20 -1.43 -9.04
N ALA A 37 1.15 -2.68 -8.57
CA ALA A 37 0.66 -2.99 -7.21
C ALA A 37 1.77 -3.45 -6.25
N VAL A 38 1.77 -2.93 -5.03
CA VAL A 38 2.59 -3.41 -3.90
C VAL A 38 1.74 -4.29 -2.98
N TYR A 39 2.35 -5.22 -2.25
CA TYR A 39 1.68 -5.82 -1.09
C TYR A 39 1.86 -4.92 0.13
N VAL A 40 0.77 -4.72 0.87
CA VAL A 40 0.71 -3.89 2.07
C VAL A 40 0.10 -4.69 3.20
N THR A 41 0.80 -4.76 4.33
CA THR A 41 0.20 -5.20 5.60
C THR A 41 -0.45 -4.00 6.28
N TRP A 42 -1.76 -4.07 6.51
CA TRP A 42 -2.56 -2.99 7.08
C TRP A 42 -2.61 -3.10 8.60
N PHE A 43 -2.27 -2.03 9.32
CA PHE A 43 -2.20 -2.09 10.80
C PHE A 43 -3.56 -2.21 11.48
N SER A 44 -4.63 -1.74 10.83
CA SER A 44 -5.98 -1.79 11.37
C SER A 44 -6.56 -3.20 11.41
N SER A 45 -6.19 -4.07 10.46
CA SER A 45 -6.72 -5.43 10.33
C SER A 45 -5.68 -6.54 10.47
N GLY A 46 -4.38 -6.21 10.33
CA GLY A 46 -3.30 -7.19 10.24
C GLY A 46 -3.26 -7.94 8.90
N GLU A 47 -4.16 -7.64 7.97
CA GLU A 47 -4.24 -8.32 6.68
C GLU A 47 -3.18 -7.80 5.71
N GLU A 48 -2.61 -8.71 4.93
CA GLU A 48 -1.74 -8.39 3.80
C GLU A 48 -2.53 -8.50 2.48
N ARG A 49 -2.57 -7.42 1.70
CA ARG A 49 -3.30 -7.36 0.42
C ARG A 49 -2.55 -6.53 -0.62
N PRO A 50 -2.66 -6.84 -1.92
CA PRO A 50 -2.10 -6.00 -2.96
C PRO A 50 -2.88 -4.69 -3.06
N ALA A 51 -2.17 -3.57 -3.20
CA ALA A 51 -2.73 -2.24 -3.38
C ALA A 51 -1.99 -1.49 -4.49
N ASN A 52 -2.76 -0.85 -5.38
CA ASN A 52 -2.17 -0.08 -6.47
C ASN A 52 -1.45 1.16 -5.93
N VAL A 53 -0.20 1.36 -6.34
CA VAL A 53 0.64 2.47 -5.88
C VAL A 53 0.01 3.84 -6.14
N MET A 54 -0.83 3.99 -7.16
CA MET A 54 -1.50 5.26 -7.47
C MET A 54 -2.46 5.70 -6.35
N PHE A 55 -3.02 4.73 -5.61
CA PHE A 55 -3.95 4.95 -4.50
C PHE A 55 -3.27 5.07 -3.14
N LEU A 56 -1.95 4.87 -3.09
CA LEU A 56 -1.18 4.96 -1.86
C LEU A 56 -0.43 6.30 -1.80
N GLU A 57 -0.32 6.83 -0.59
CA GLU A 57 0.54 7.96 -0.25
C GLU A 57 1.62 7.44 0.73
N ALA A 58 2.89 7.61 0.37
CA ALA A 58 3.99 7.29 1.27
C ALA A 58 4.09 8.36 2.37
N ILE A 59 4.21 7.91 3.61
CA ILE A 59 4.28 8.73 4.81
C ILE A 59 5.73 8.86 5.29
N SER A 60 6.56 7.85 5.04
CA SER A 60 7.99 7.90 5.33
C SER A 60 8.78 8.14 4.04
N GLU A 61 9.35 9.32 3.88
CA GLU A 61 10.53 9.48 3.04
C GLU A 61 11.73 8.98 3.87
N SER A 62 12.11 7.72 3.66
CA SER A 62 13.41 7.25 4.13
C SER A 62 14.48 8.05 3.39
N ARG A 63 15.15 8.95 4.12
CA ARG A 63 16.33 9.71 3.68
C ARG A 63 17.42 8.81 3.10
#